data_AF-A0A2P6RCN2-F1
#
_entry.id   AF-A0A2P6RCN2-F1
#
_cell.length_a   1.000
_cell.length_b   1.000
_cell.length_c   1.000
_cell.angle_alpha   90.00
_cell.angle_beta   90.00
_cell.angle_gamma   90.00
#
_symmetry.space_group_name_H-M   'P 1'
#
loop_
_entity.id
_entity.type
_entity.pdbx_description
1 polymer ?
#
loop_
_entity_poly.entity_id
_entity_poly.type
_entity_poly.pdbx_seq_one_letter_code
_entity_poly.pdbx_strand_id
1 'polypeptide(L)'
;MAGFPVAELFLEDVLEKTHYIVKSESDKMERGNSGEGDSKTPRTGNRFLGDPEKFMVLPLHGSMPTVNQREIFDRPPTNKRKIVLATNIAESSITIDDVVYVIDCQKAKETSYDALNKLACLLPSCISKASAHQRRGRAGRVQPGVCYRLYPKMIHDAMLQYQLPEILWTPLQELCLHIKSLQLGVVGSFLAKALQPPDSLAVQNAIELLKTI
;
A
#
# COMPACT_ATOMS: atom_id res chain seq x y z
N MET A 1 -8.69 -21.94 -13.62
CA MET A 1 -9.94 -21.67 -12.88
C MET A 1 -10.12 -20.17 -12.79
N ALA A 2 -11.22 -19.62 -13.28
CA ALA A 2 -11.54 -18.21 -13.08
C ALA A 2 -11.87 -17.98 -11.60
N GLY A 3 -11.38 -16.88 -11.00
CA GLY A 3 -11.71 -16.51 -9.63
C GLY A 3 -13.20 -16.20 -9.45
N PHE A 4 -13.67 -16.14 -8.20
CA PHE A 4 -15.03 -15.76 -7.88
C PHE A 4 -15.27 -14.27 -8.20
N PRO A 5 -16.53 -13.87 -8.52
CA PRO A 5 -16.85 -12.48 -8.82
C PRO A 5 -16.57 -11.58 -7.61
N VAL A 6 -16.02 -10.39 -7.87
CA VAL A 6 -15.79 -9.36 -6.84
C VAL A 6 -16.53 -8.11 -7.25
N ALA A 7 -17.51 -7.69 -6.45
CA ALA A 7 -18.17 -6.41 -6.63
C ALA A 7 -17.22 -5.26 -6.27
N GLU A 8 -17.22 -4.20 -7.05
CA GLU A 8 -16.44 -3.00 -6.77
C GLU A 8 -17.40 -1.86 -6.40
N LEU A 9 -17.11 -1.17 -5.30
CA LEU A 9 -17.87 -0.03 -4.81
C LEU A 9 -16.90 1.12 -4.61
N PHE A 10 -17.15 2.25 -5.27
CA PHE A 10 -16.36 3.47 -5.13
C PHE A 10 -16.85 4.30 -3.95
N LEU A 11 -16.12 5.37 -3.63
CA LEU A 11 -16.39 6.19 -2.45
C LEU A 11 -17.84 6.69 -2.41
N GLU A 12 -18.35 7.15 -3.55
CA GLU A 12 -19.75 7.54 -3.75
C GLU A 12 -20.73 6.44 -3.36
N ASP A 13 -20.53 5.20 -3.82
CA ASP A 13 -21.37 4.05 -3.49
C ASP A 13 -21.28 3.70 -2.00
N VAL A 14 -20.09 3.83 -1.40
CA VAL A 14 -19.85 3.55 0.03
C VAL A 14 -20.59 4.54 0.91
N LEU A 15 -20.50 5.83 0.59
CA LEU A 15 -21.18 6.89 1.34
C LEU A 15 -22.70 6.74 1.27
N GLU A 16 -23.24 6.41 0.10
CA GLU A 16 -24.67 6.15 -0.09
C GLU A 16 -25.12 4.95 0.74
N LYS A 17 -24.42 3.80 0.64
CA LYS A 17 -24.78 2.57 1.36
C LYS A 17 -24.67 2.66 2.87
N THR A 18 -23.76 3.49 3.36
CA THR A 18 -23.52 3.64 4.81
C THR A 18 -24.36 4.74 5.43
N HIS A 19 -25.09 5.51 4.62
CA HIS A 19 -25.73 6.76 5.04
C HIS A 19 -24.77 7.67 5.82
N TYR A 20 -23.48 7.64 5.45
CA TYR A 20 -22.46 8.37 6.16
C TYR A 20 -22.48 9.84 5.76
N ILE A 21 -22.77 10.71 6.74
CA ILE A 21 -22.76 12.16 6.55
C ILE A 21 -21.34 12.67 6.82
N VAL A 22 -20.72 13.23 5.78
CA VAL A 22 -19.44 13.93 5.91
C VAL A 22 -19.67 15.19 6.72
N LYS A 23 -19.21 15.18 7.98
CA LYS A 23 -19.21 16.37 8.83
C LYS A 23 -18.18 17.37 8.31
N SER A 24 -18.57 18.63 8.18
CA SER A 24 -17.64 19.69 7.80
C SER A 24 -16.65 19.96 8.95
N GLU A 25 -15.51 20.58 8.66
CA GLU A 25 -14.58 21.01 9.70
C GLU A 25 -15.21 21.99 10.70
N SER A 26 -16.26 22.70 10.28
CA SER A 26 -17.08 23.59 11.10
C SER A 26 -17.78 22.87 12.26
N ASP A 27 -18.15 21.59 12.10
CA ASP A 27 -18.86 20.80 13.12
C ASP A 27 -17.94 20.34 14.28
N LYS A 28 -16.62 20.53 14.15
CA LYS A 28 -15.64 20.16 15.21
C LYS A 28 -15.50 21.23 16.29
N MET A 29 -15.92 22.46 16.03
CA MET A 29 -15.66 23.59 16.93
C MET A 29 -16.64 23.70 18.11
N GLU A 30 -17.79 23.02 18.06
CA GLU A 30 -18.80 23.06 19.15
C GLU A 30 -18.52 22.10 20.31
N ARG A 31 -17.43 21.32 20.28
CA ARG A 31 -17.15 20.26 21.27
C ARG A 31 -15.96 20.52 22.19
N GLY A 32 -15.61 21.79 22.40
CA GLY A 32 -14.49 22.17 23.25
C GLY A 32 -14.84 23.24 24.27
N ASN A 33 -15.64 22.91 25.30
CA ASN A 33 -15.53 23.60 26.59
C ASN A 33 -16.13 22.80 27.76
N SER A 34 -15.30 22.06 28.50
CA SER A 34 -15.49 21.83 29.95
C SER A 34 -14.28 21.13 30.58
N GLY A 35 -13.50 21.86 31.36
CA GLY A 35 -12.98 21.47 32.68
C GLY A 35 -11.82 20.47 32.78
N GLU A 36 -10.69 20.96 33.28
CA GLU A 36 -9.63 20.17 33.94
C GLU A 36 -10.16 19.38 35.15
N GLY A 37 -9.69 18.14 35.31
CA GLY A 37 -9.94 17.29 36.47
C GLY A 37 -9.17 15.98 36.38
N ASP A 38 -8.14 15.85 37.20
CA ASP A 38 -7.25 14.70 37.33
C ASP A 38 -7.99 13.44 37.84
N SER A 39 -8.05 12.36 37.06
CA SER A 39 -8.19 10.96 37.54
C SER A 39 -8.04 9.95 36.39
N LYS A 40 -7.15 8.96 36.58
CA LYS A 40 -7.07 7.66 35.89
C LYS A 40 -8.02 7.49 34.70
N THR A 41 -7.54 7.78 33.48
CA THR A 41 -8.29 7.45 32.27
C THR A 41 -8.48 5.93 32.19
N PRO A 42 -9.73 5.42 32.23
CA PRO A 42 -9.96 4.02 31.93
C PRO A 42 -9.55 3.80 30.48
N ARG A 43 -8.93 2.65 30.19
CA ARG A 43 -8.63 2.22 28.81
C ARG A 43 -9.92 2.32 28.00
N THR A 44 -10.06 3.39 27.23
CA THR A 44 -11.25 3.68 26.44
C THR A 44 -11.38 2.57 25.42
N GLY A 45 -12.34 1.67 25.64
CA GLY A 45 -12.68 0.62 24.69
C GLY A 45 -12.84 1.22 23.30
N ASN A 46 -12.34 0.53 22.29
CA ASN A 46 -12.38 0.95 20.89
C ASN A 46 -13.84 1.17 20.43
N ARG A 47 -14.40 2.37 20.63
CA ARG A 47 -15.77 2.74 20.23
C ARG A 47 -16.00 2.67 18.72
N PHE A 48 -14.94 2.50 17.92
CA PHE A 48 -15.01 2.44 16.46
C PHE A 48 -15.48 1.10 15.91
N LEU A 49 -15.16 -0.03 16.57
CA LEU A 49 -15.52 -1.37 16.10
C LEU A 49 -16.68 -1.99 16.90
N GLY A 50 -17.12 -1.34 17.98
CA GLY A 50 -18.14 -1.88 18.88
C GLY A 50 -17.53 -2.86 19.88
N ASP A 51 -18.08 -4.07 19.95
CA ASP A 51 -17.63 -5.11 20.89
C ASP A 51 -16.26 -5.69 20.45
N PRO A 52 -15.16 -5.42 21.19
CA PRO A 52 -13.82 -5.86 20.82
C PRO A 52 -13.68 -7.38 20.80
N GLU A 53 -14.51 -8.12 21.53
CA GLU A 53 -14.44 -9.59 21.54
C GLU A 53 -14.88 -10.22 20.22
N LYS A 54 -15.58 -9.47 19.37
CA LYS A 54 -16.02 -9.94 18.04
C LYS A 54 -14.98 -9.77 16.94
N PHE A 55 -13.83 -9.15 17.21
CA PHE A 55 -12.84 -8.84 16.18
C PHE A 55 -11.44 -9.32 16.54
N MET A 56 -10.72 -9.80 15.53
CA MET A 56 -9.30 -10.14 15.61
C MET A 56 -8.56 -9.23 14.63
N VAL A 57 -7.85 -8.22 15.13
CA VAL A 57 -7.16 -7.22 14.31
C VAL A 57 -5.67 -7.56 14.25
N LEU A 58 -5.15 -7.82 13.05
CA LEU A 58 -3.77 -8.25 12.83
C LEU A 58 -3.03 -7.25 11.91
N PRO A 59 -1.91 -6.67 12.34
CA PRO A 59 -1.07 -5.86 11.46
C PRO A 59 -0.28 -6.76 10.50
N LEU A 60 -0.02 -6.27 9.29
CA LEU A 60 0.83 -6.92 8.30
C LEU A 60 1.74 -5.89 7.62
N HIS A 61 3.04 -5.98 7.89
CA HIS A 61 4.05 -5.07 7.35
C HIS A 61 5.33 -5.84 7.00
N GLY A 62 6.04 -5.42 5.95
CA GLY A 62 7.23 -6.13 5.46
C GLY A 62 8.41 -6.18 6.43
N SER A 63 8.48 -5.27 7.40
CA SER A 63 9.49 -5.27 8.46
C SER A 63 9.11 -6.10 9.69
N MET A 64 7.93 -6.73 9.72
CA MET A 64 7.54 -7.58 10.85
C MET A 64 8.31 -8.91 10.84
N PRO A 65 8.64 -9.48 12.01
CA PRO A 65 9.19 -10.82 12.09
C PRO A 65 8.30 -11.85 11.39
N THR A 66 8.91 -12.83 10.72
CA THR A 66 8.18 -13.86 9.94
C THR A 66 7.16 -14.62 10.79
N VAL A 67 7.43 -14.84 12.08
CA VAL A 67 6.50 -15.52 13.00
C VAL A 67 5.19 -14.72 13.16
N ASN A 68 5.27 -13.40 13.32
CA ASN A 68 4.08 -12.55 13.43
C ASN A 68 3.32 -12.45 12.10
N GLN A 69 4.03 -12.53 10.97
CA GLN A 69 3.39 -12.61 9.65
C GLN A 69 2.66 -13.94 9.42
N ARG A 70 2.89 -14.99 10.22
CA ARG A 70 2.18 -16.26 10.04
C ARG A 70 0.77 -16.25 10.63
N GLU A 71 0.52 -15.44 11.65
CA GLU A 71 -0.77 -15.36 12.35
C GLU A 71 -1.94 -15.00 11.42
N ILE A 72 -1.67 -14.27 10.33
CA ILE A 72 -2.68 -13.90 9.33
C ILE A 72 -3.21 -15.09 8.51
N PHE A 73 -2.49 -16.20 8.44
CA PHE A 73 -2.91 -17.38 7.69
C PHE A 73 -3.90 -18.25 8.47
N ASP A 74 -3.91 -18.15 9.79
CA ASP A 74 -4.83 -18.90 10.63
C ASP A 74 -6.27 -18.38 10.46
N ARG A 75 -7.23 -19.31 10.50
CA ARG A 75 -8.65 -18.95 10.49
C ARG A 75 -9.03 -18.32 11.84
N PRO A 76 -9.90 -17.29 11.85
CA PRO A 76 -10.35 -16.71 13.10
C PRO A 76 -11.16 -17.73 13.93
N PRO A 77 -11.13 -17.61 15.28
CA PRO A 77 -12.03 -18.36 16.15
C PRO A 77 -13.51 -18.14 15.81
N THR A 78 -14.37 -19.09 16.19
CA THR A 78 -15.82 -18.96 16.03
C THR A 78 -16.33 -17.64 16.62
N ASN A 79 -17.25 -16.99 15.91
CA ASN A 79 -17.84 -15.68 16.27
C ASN A 79 -16.87 -14.50 16.31
N LYS A 80 -15.63 -14.64 15.80
CA LYS A 80 -14.71 -13.52 15.60
C LYS A 80 -14.51 -13.22 14.11
N ARG A 81 -14.48 -11.94 13.75
CA ARG A 81 -14.12 -11.45 12.41
C ARG A 81 -12.64 -11.08 12.37
N LYS A 82 -11.88 -11.71 11.49
CA LYS A 82 -10.49 -11.32 11.20
C LYS A 82 -10.47 -10.02 10.39
N ILE A 83 -9.62 -9.08 10.79
CA ILE A 83 -9.34 -7.82 10.10
C ILE A 83 -7.82 -7.72 9.98
N VAL A 84 -7.31 -7.72 8.76
CA VAL A 84 -5.86 -7.58 8.50
C VAL A 84 -5.58 -6.16 8.01
N LEU A 85 -4.73 -5.44 8.73
CA LEU A 85 -4.26 -4.10 8.37
C LEU A 85 -2.91 -4.23 7.67
N ALA A 86 -2.91 -4.16 6.34
CA ALA A 86 -1.73 -4.45 5.53
C ALA A 86 -1.22 -3.24 4.73
N THR A 87 0.09 -3.22 4.48
CA THR A 87 0.67 -2.41 3.39
C THR A 87 0.52 -3.14 2.05
N ASN A 88 1.12 -2.59 0.99
CA ASN A 88 1.20 -3.21 -0.33
C ASN A 88 1.86 -4.61 -0.34
N ILE A 89 2.46 -5.10 0.76
CA ILE A 89 2.95 -6.49 0.85
C ILE A 89 1.83 -7.54 0.64
N ALA A 90 0.57 -7.21 1.01
CA ALA A 90 -0.56 -8.09 0.78
C ALA A 90 -1.02 -8.14 -0.69
N GLU A 91 -0.54 -7.21 -1.53
CA GLU A 91 -0.95 -7.10 -2.93
C GLU A 91 -0.36 -8.20 -3.80
N SER A 92 0.88 -8.62 -3.54
CA SER A 92 1.64 -9.58 -4.34
C SER A 92 2.17 -10.75 -3.51
N SER A 93 2.91 -10.47 -2.44
CA SER A 93 3.77 -11.44 -1.74
C SER A 93 3.05 -12.40 -0.79
N ILE A 94 1.80 -12.13 -0.42
CA ILE A 94 1.08 -12.88 0.62
C ILE A 94 -0.31 -13.27 0.15
N THR A 95 -0.72 -14.51 0.45
CA THR A 95 -2.03 -15.06 0.14
C THR A 95 -2.78 -15.37 1.42
N ILE A 96 -3.85 -14.63 1.71
CA ILE A 96 -4.77 -14.92 2.82
C ILE A 96 -6.06 -15.46 2.18
N ASP A 97 -6.38 -16.73 2.45
CA ASP A 97 -7.44 -17.42 1.71
C ASP A 97 -8.85 -16.95 2.10
N ASP A 98 -9.08 -16.57 3.35
CA ASP A 98 -10.39 -16.21 3.89
C ASP A 98 -10.76 -14.72 3.73
N VAL A 99 -10.05 -13.98 2.88
CA VAL A 99 -10.38 -12.59 2.55
C VAL A 99 -11.54 -12.55 1.55
N VAL A 100 -12.64 -11.90 1.96
CA VAL A 100 -13.81 -11.64 1.10
C VAL A 100 -14.18 -10.16 1.01
N TYR A 101 -13.56 -9.33 1.83
CA TYR A 101 -13.69 -7.88 1.81
C TYR A 101 -12.32 -7.24 1.71
N VAL A 102 -12.14 -6.37 0.73
CA VAL A 102 -10.93 -5.53 0.59
C VAL A 102 -11.35 -4.07 0.73
N ILE A 103 -10.63 -3.33 1.55
CA ILE A 103 -10.78 -1.87 1.67
C ILE A 103 -9.49 -1.26 1.12
N ASP A 104 -9.60 -0.56 0.00
CA ASP A 104 -8.46 0.02 -0.71
C ASP A 104 -8.43 1.54 -0.57
N CYS A 105 -7.37 2.06 0.04
CA CYS A 105 -7.16 3.49 0.28
C CYS A 105 -6.39 4.22 -0.83
N GLN A 106 -6.11 3.58 -1.97
CA GLN A 106 -5.41 4.16 -3.14
C GLN A 106 -3.93 4.50 -2.95
N LYS A 107 -3.40 4.40 -1.73
CA LYS A 107 -2.02 4.78 -1.41
C LYS A 107 -1.13 3.56 -1.14
N ALA A 108 0.16 3.74 -1.40
CA ALA A 108 1.24 2.90 -0.92
C ALA A 108 2.42 3.79 -0.53
N LYS A 109 3.31 3.31 0.34
CA LYS A 109 4.63 3.95 0.51
C LYS A 109 5.57 3.28 -0.47
N GLU A 110 6.19 4.08 -1.32
CA GLU A 110 7.12 3.63 -2.34
C GLU A 110 8.45 4.37 -2.19
N THR A 111 9.54 3.66 -2.47
CA THR A 111 10.85 4.27 -2.57
C THR A 111 10.90 5.08 -3.86
N SER A 112 11.48 6.27 -3.79
CA SER A 112 11.75 7.13 -4.94
C SER A 112 13.18 7.63 -4.83
N TYR A 113 13.80 7.95 -5.96
CA TYR A 113 15.16 8.49 -6.01
C TYR A 113 15.13 9.93 -6.51
N ASP A 114 15.63 10.84 -5.67
CA ASP A 114 15.87 12.22 -6.04
C ASP A 114 17.31 12.34 -6.56
N ALA A 115 17.46 12.40 -7.88
CA ALA A 115 18.76 12.49 -8.54
C ALA A 115 19.47 13.84 -8.30
N LEU A 116 18.73 14.92 -8.00
CA LEU A 116 19.34 16.23 -7.74
C LEU A 116 20.00 16.22 -6.35
N ASN A 117 19.30 15.68 -5.36
CA ASN A 117 19.80 15.60 -3.99
C ASN A 117 20.62 14.32 -3.71
N LYS A 118 20.67 13.38 -4.66
CA LYS A 118 21.32 12.07 -4.54
C LYS A 118 20.77 11.23 -3.37
N LEU A 119 19.47 11.35 -3.08
CA LEU A 119 18.83 10.70 -1.92
C LEU A 119 17.70 9.74 -2.34
N ALA A 120 17.63 8.61 -1.64
CA ALA A 120 16.48 7.73 -1.68
C ALA A 120 15.45 8.17 -0.62
N CYS A 121 14.19 8.32 -1.03
CA CYS A 121 13.09 8.82 -0.20
C CYS A 121 11.95 7.81 -0.18
N LEU A 122 11.35 7.54 0.98
CA LEU A 122 10.15 6.70 1.11
C LEU A 122 8.92 7.59 1.25
N LEU A 123 8.14 7.74 0.18
CA LEU A 123 7.03 8.69 0.12
C LEU A 123 5.69 7.97 -0.10
N PRO A 124 4.58 8.47 0.48
CA PRO A 124 3.25 8.01 0.09
C PRO A 124 2.94 8.42 -1.36
N SER A 125 2.68 7.44 -2.22
CA SER A 125 2.32 7.63 -3.63
C SER A 125 0.93 7.05 -3.93
N CYS A 126 0.33 7.54 -5.01
CA CYS A 126 -0.86 6.94 -5.61
C CYS A 126 -0.48 5.61 -6.28
N ILE A 127 -1.25 4.56 -6.05
CA ILE A 127 -1.03 3.28 -6.75
C ILE A 127 -1.46 3.33 -8.21
N SER A 128 -1.14 2.30 -8.98
CA SER A 128 -1.61 2.13 -10.37
C SER A 128 -2.97 1.42 -10.46
N LYS A 129 -3.64 1.47 -11.62
CA LYS A 129 -4.83 0.64 -11.91
C LYS A 129 -4.52 -0.85 -11.83
N ALA A 130 -3.34 -1.27 -12.28
CA ALA A 130 -2.90 -2.66 -12.14
C ALA A 130 -2.82 -3.08 -10.66
N SER A 131 -2.25 -2.24 -9.80
CA SER A 131 -2.19 -2.49 -8.35
C SER A 131 -3.57 -2.53 -7.72
N ALA A 132 -4.41 -1.56 -8.06
CA ALA A 132 -5.80 -1.54 -7.66
C ALA A 132 -6.53 -2.84 -8.07
N HIS A 133 -6.28 -3.36 -9.28
CA HIS A 133 -6.86 -4.61 -9.75
C HIS A 133 -6.34 -5.84 -8.97
N GLN A 134 -5.04 -5.87 -8.64
CA GLN A 134 -4.46 -6.93 -7.81
C GLN A 134 -5.10 -6.96 -6.40
N ARG A 135 -5.27 -5.79 -5.77
CA ARG A 135 -5.95 -5.65 -4.48
C ARG A 135 -7.38 -6.18 -4.52
N ARG A 136 -8.17 -5.79 -5.54
CA ARG A 136 -9.52 -6.34 -5.77
C ARG A 136 -9.52 -7.86 -5.87
N GLY A 137 -8.53 -8.44 -6.56
CA GLY A 137 -8.38 -9.89 -6.70
C GLY A 137 -8.23 -10.65 -5.37
N ARG A 138 -7.83 -9.99 -4.29
CA ARG A 138 -7.68 -10.60 -2.96
C ARG A 138 -9.02 -11.01 -2.32
N ALA A 139 -10.13 -10.39 -2.71
CA ALA A 139 -11.46 -10.71 -2.20
C ALA A 139 -12.18 -11.87 -2.92
N GLY A 140 -11.66 -12.34 -4.06
CA GLY A 140 -12.37 -13.27 -4.96
C GLY A 140 -11.77 -14.68 -5.04
N ARG A 141 -11.01 -15.10 -4.02
CA ARG A 141 -10.25 -16.36 -4.09
C ARG A 141 -11.07 -17.58 -3.73
N VAL A 142 -11.83 -17.51 -2.63
CA VAL A 142 -12.57 -18.67 -2.08
C VAL A 142 -14.08 -18.58 -2.27
N GLN A 143 -14.62 -17.38 -2.43
CA GLN A 143 -16.05 -17.13 -2.66
C GLN A 143 -16.23 -15.71 -3.24
N PRO A 144 -17.45 -15.33 -3.68
CA PRO A 144 -17.71 -13.96 -4.11
C PRO A 144 -17.35 -12.94 -3.03
N GLY A 145 -16.74 -11.82 -3.44
CA GLY A 145 -16.24 -10.81 -2.53
C GLY A 145 -16.64 -9.39 -2.91
N VAL A 146 -16.20 -8.44 -2.09
CA VAL A 146 -16.40 -7.00 -2.34
C VAL A 146 -15.10 -6.25 -2.13
N CYS A 147 -14.78 -5.36 -3.07
CA CYS A 147 -13.69 -4.39 -2.95
C CYS A 147 -14.28 -2.98 -2.82
N TYR A 148 -14.05 -2.37 -1.66
CA TYR A 148 -14.41 -0.98 -1.38
C TYR A 148 -13.22 -0.08 -1.72
N ARG A 149 -13.40 0.83 -2.66
CA ARG A 149 -12.42 1.87 -3.01
C ARG A 149 -12.75 3.11 -2.20
N LEU A 150 -11.84 3.56 -1.33
CA LEU A 150 -12.02 4.78 -0.55
C LEU A 150 -11.67 6.05 -1.33
N TYR A 151 -11.92 6.03 -2.64
CA TYR A 151 -11.64 7.10 -3.57
C TYR A 151 -12.68 7.10 -4.70
N PRO A 152 -13.00 8.27 -5.29
CA PRO A 152 -14.01 8.35 -6.34
C PRO A 152 -13.61 7.62 -7.62
N LYS A 153 -14.59 7.17 -8.40
CA LYS A 153 -14.34 6.54 -9.69
C LYS A 153 -13.54 7.42 -10.66
N MET A 154 -13.78 8.74 -10.67
CA MET A 154 -12.99 9.66 -11.48
C MET A 154 -11.49 9.67 -11.14
N ILE A 155 -11.14 9.48 -9.86
CA ILE A 155 -9.74 9.37 -9.44
C ILE A 155 -9.16 8.05 -9.92
N HIS A 156 -9.92 6.96 -9.82
CA HIS A 156 -9.52 5.67 -10.37
C HIS A 156 -9.23 5.75 -11.86
N ASP A 157 -10.11 6.39 -12.62
CA ASP A 157 -9.98 6.48 -14.07
C ASP A 157 -8.80 7.35 -14.51
N ALA A 158 -8.38 8.32 -13.68
CA ALA A 158 -7.19 9.13 -13.88
C ALA A 158 -5.87 8.47 -13.44
N MET A 159 -5.90 7.33 -12.74
CA MET A 159 -4.68 6.63 -12.29
C MET A 159 -3.89 6.06 -13.47
N LEU A 160 -2.56 6.02 -13.31
CA LEU A 160 -1.67 5.35 -14.26
C LEU A 160 -2.04 3.88 -14.40
N GLN A 161 -1.96 3.34 -15.62
CA GLN A 161 -2.30 1.95 -15.88
C GLN A 161 -1.38 0.98 -15.13
N TYR A 162 -0.08 1.26 -15.12
CA TYR A 162 0.97 0.48 -14.47
C TYR A 162 1.88 1.42 -13.65
N GLN A 163 2.53 0.87 -12.63
CA GLN A 163 3.60 1.58 -11.93
C GLN A 163 4.79 1.84 -12.87
N LEU A 164 5.54 2.90 -12.58
CA LEU A 164 6.79 3.17 -13.27
C LEU A 164 7.77 2.00 -13.04
N PRO A 165 8.55 1.55 -14.03
CA PRO A 165 9.56 0.53 -13.82
C PRO A 165 10.62 0.94 -12.80
N GLU A 166 11.04 -0.01 -11.96
CA GLU A 166 11.99 0.19 -10.86
C GLU A 166 13.27 0.94 -11.27
N ILE A 167 13.84 0.59 -12.43
CA ILE A 167 15.04 1.21 -12.99
C ILE A 167 14.96 2.74 -13.14
N LEU A 168 13.76 3.32 -13.17
CA LEU A 168 13.57 4.76 -13.36
C LEU A 168 13.52 5.54 -12.05
N TRP A 169 13.40 4.88 -10.90
CA TRP A 169 13.18 5.54 -9.61
C TRP A 169 13.98 4.95 -8.44
N THR A 170 14.90 4.02 -8.70
CA THR A 170 15.84 3.52 -7.69
C THR A 170 17.28 3.99 -7.94
N PRO A 171 18.11 4.05 -6.89
CA PRO A 171 19.55 4.24 -7.04
C PRO A 171 20.17 3.12 -7.88
N LEU A 172 21.07 3.46 -8.81
CA LEU A 172 21.57 2.52 -9.83
C LEU A 172 22.91 1.86 -9.50
N GLN A 173 23.47 2.08 -8.31
CA GLN A 173 24.83 1.62 -7.96
C GLN A 173 24.98 0.11 -8.06
N GLU A 174 24.06 -0.64 -7.46
CA GLU A 174 24.07 -2.10 -7.49
C GLU A 174 23.93 -2.63 -8.93
N LEU A 175 23.04 -2.02 -9.72
CA LEU A 175 22.88 -2.37 -11.13
C LEU A 175 24.15 -2.09 -11.94
N CYS A 176 24.82 -0.94 -11.72
CA CYS A 176 26.09 -0.60 -12.33
C CYS A 176 27.19 -1.63 -12.00
N LEU A 177 27.28 -2.07 -10.74
CA LEU A 177 28.22 -3.10 -10.31
C LEU A 177 27.93 -4.45 -10.98
N HIS A 178 26.66 -4.85 -11.05
CA HIS A 178 26.26 -6.08 -11.75
C HIS A 178 26.64 -6.06 -13.23
N ILE A 179 26.38 -4.96 -13.93
CA ILE A 179 26.77 -4.79 -15.34
C ILE A 179 28.28 -4.95 -15.53
N LYS A 180 29.09 -4.41 -14.61
CA LYS A 180 30.55 -4.54 -14.64
C LYS A 180 31.03 -5.95 -14.30
N SER A 181 30.43 -6.59 -13.28
CA SER A 181 30.74 -7.97 -12.91
C SER A 181 30.50 -8.94 -14.07
N LEU A 182 29.41 -8.73 -14.83
CA LEU A 182 29.06 -9.50 -16.01
C LEU A 182 29.82 -9.09 -17.30
N GLN A 183 30.74 -8.13 -17.21
CA GLN A 183 31.56 -7.64 -18.33
C GLN A 183 30.74 -7.16 -19.55
N LEU A 184 29.56 -6.58 -19.33
CA LEU A 184 28.64 -6.14 -20.39
C LEU A 184 29.03 -4.79 -21.03
N GLY A 185 30.26 -4.33 -20.81
CA GLY A 185 30.84 -3.13 -21.41
C GLY A 185 30.66 -1.84 -20.59
N VAL A 186 30.40 -0.74 -21.30
CA VAL A 186 30.21 0.59 -20.69
C VAL A 186 28.78 0.70 -20.16
N VAL A 187 28.65 1.00 -18.86
CA VAL A 187 27.36 1.02 -18.13
C VAL A 187 26.33 1.92 -18.81
N GLY A 188 26.68 3.17 -19.11
CA GLY A 188 25.75 4.12 -19.75
C GLY A 188 25.25 3.62 -21.11
N SER A 189 26.15 3.12 -21.96
CA SER A 189 25.79 2.57 -23.28
C SER A 189 24.97 1.29 -23.19
N PHE A 190 25.13 0.50 -22.13
CA PHE A 190 24.33 -0.69 -21.88
C PHE A 190 22.92 -0.31 -21.41
N LEU A 191 22.81 0.56 -20.40
CA LEU A 191 21.53 1.02 -19.85
C LEU A 191 20.68 1.80 -20.86
N ALA A 192 21.31 2.49 -21.80
CA ALA A 192 20.63 3.16 -22.91
C ALA A 192 19.86 2.20 -23.85
N LYS A 193 20.14 0.88 -23.78
CA LYS A 193 19.45 -0.16 -24.57
C LYS A 193 18.25 -0.77 -23.84
N ALA A 194 17.98 -0.37 -22.59
CA ALA A 194 16.83 -0.87 -21.84
C ALA A 194 15.51 -0.46 -22.52
N LEU A 195 14.43 -1.23 -22.27
CA LEU A 195 13.10 -0.93 -22.81
C LEU A 195 12.64 0.50 -22.46
N GLN A 196 12.94 0.92 -21.24
CA GLN A 196 12.80 2.30 -20.78
C GLN A 196 14.10 2.70 -20.08
N PRO A 197 14.99 3.44 -20.76
CA PRO A 197 16.28 3.84 -20.20
C PRO A 197 16.12 4.78 -18.99
N PRO A 198 16.97 4.65 -17.96
CA PRO A 198 17.00 5.59 -16.83
C PRO A 198 17.53 6.98 -17.25
N ASP A 199 17.29 7.97 -16.41
CA ASP A 199 17.86 9.30 -16.58
C ASP A 199 19.39 9.23 -16.56
N SER A 200 20.01 9.91 -17.53
CA SER A 200 21.46 10.03 -17.65
C SER A 200 22.12 10.56 -16.37
N LEU A 201 21.49 11.49 -15.65
CA LEU A 201 21.99 12.05 -14.40
C LEU A 201 22.03 10.98 -13.29
N ALA A 202 21.00 10.14 -13.19
CA ALA A 202 20.98 9.05 -12.22
C ALA A 202 22.11 8.04 -12.48
N VAL A 203 22.38 7.73 -13.76
CA VAL A 203 23.50 6.84 -14.15
C VAL A 203 24.84 7.47 -13.81
N GLN A 204 25.03 8.76 -14.12
CA GLN A 204 26.26 9.49 -13.81
C GLN A 204 26.52 9.55 -12.31
N ASN A 205 25.51 9.90 -11.51
CA ASN A 205 25.60 9.93 -10.06
C ASN A 205 26.00 8.57 -9.47
N ALA A 206 25.43 7.48 -9.98
CA ALA A 206 25.79 6.13 -9.54
C ALA A 206 27.25 5.79 -9.87
N ILE A 207 27.72 6.10 -11.08
CA ILE A 207 29.11 5.85 -11.50
C ILE A 207 30.09 6.71 -10.69
N GLU A 208 29.76 7.98 -10.45
CA GLU A 208 30.58 8.90 -9.66
C GLU A 208 30.74 8.37 -8.23
N LEU A 209 29.63 8.00 -7.57
CA LEU A 209 29.67 7.46 -6.22
C LEU A 209 30.52 6.19 -6.12
N LEU A 210 30.37 5.27 -7.08
CA LEU A 210 31.14 4.02 -7.12
C LEU A 210 32.65 4.22 -7.36
N LYS A 211 33.08 5.37 -7.87
CA LYS A 211 34.50 5.71 -8.02
C LYS A 211 35.09 6.33 -6.75
N THR A 212 34.24 6.80 -5.83
CA THR A 212 34.65 7.47 -4.59
C THR A 212 34.72 6.51 -3.40
N ILE A 213 33.99 5.40 -3.44
CA ILE A 213 34.09 4.30 -2.46
C ILE A 213 35.19 3.31 -2.83
#